data_AF-A0A3Q0J776-F1
#
_entry.id   AF-A0A3Q0J776-F1
#
_cell.length_a   1.000
_cell.length_b   1.000
_cell.length_c   1.000
_cell.angle_alpha   90.00
_cell.angle_beta   90.00
_cell.angle_gamma   90.00
#
_symmetry.space_group_name_H-M   'P 1'
#
loop_
_entity.id
_entity.type
_entity.pdbx_description
1 polymer ?
#
loop_
_entity_poly.entity_id
_entity_poly.type
_entity_poly.pdbx_seq_one_letter_code
_entity_poly.pdbx_strand_id
1 'polypeptide(L)'
;MEIEGQKLRDTFTWNKNETLITPEQFAEVLCDDLDLNPLLFVPAIAQSIRQQTDAFPAENLLDEVHDQRVVIKLNIHVGNTSLVDQIEWDMSEKENSAEKFAVRLCTELGLGGEFVTAIAYSIRGQLSWHQRTYAFSEAPLPVVEAPFRSHSESDQWSPFLETLTDAEMEKKIRDQDRNTRRMRRLANTTTGW
;
A
#
# COMPACT_ATOMS: atom_id res chain seq x y z
N MET A 1 -8.97 0.66 12.72
CA MET A 1 -10.13 0.16 13.50
C MET A 1 -10.53 1.20 14.53
N GLU A 2 -11.78 1.17 15.01
CA GLU A 2 -12.29 2.09 16.03
C GLU A 2 -13.10 1.30 17.05
N ILE A 3 -12.69 1.35 18.33
CA ILE A 3 -13.30 0.63 19.44
C ILE A 3 -13.35 1.58 20.63
N GLU A 4 -14.53 1.74 21.25
CA GLU A 4 -14.73 2.62 22.43
C GLU A 4 -14.20 4.06 22.25
N GLY A 5 -14.26 4.60 21.03
CA GLY A 5 -13.78 5.95 20.70
C GLY A 5 -12.26 6.06 20.49
N GLN A 6 -11.50 5.00 20.75
CA GLN A 6 -10.08 4.90 20.39
C GLN A 6 -9.95 4.46 18.92
N LYS A 7 -9.17 5.20 18.13
CA LYS A 7 -8.93 4.92 16.71
C LYS A 7 -7.51 4.44 16.52
N LEU A 8 -7.35 3.19 16.10
CA LEU A 8 -6.08 2.65 15.65
C LEU A 8 -6.00 2.71 14.12
N ARG A 9 -5.11 3.57 13.61
CA ARG A 9 -4.78 3.69 12.19
C ARG A 9 -3.31 3.40 12.03
N ASP A 10 -3.00 2.23 11.48
CA ASP A 10 -1.64 1.80 11.25
C ASP A 10 -1.58 0.99 9.95
N THR A 11 -0.42 1.02 9.31
CA THR A 11 -0.10 0.29 8.08
C THR A 11 1.32 -0.25 8.16
N PHE A 12 1.44 -1.57 8.04
CA PHE A 12 2.72 -2.28 8.06
C PHE A 12 2.69 -3.48 7.13
N THR A 13 3.86 -4.08 6.91
CA THR A 13 4.02 -5.31 6.13
C THR A 13 4.28 -6.49 7.07
N TRP A 14 3.57 -7.60 6.85
CA TRP A 14 3.73 -8.81 7.66
C TRP A 14 4.36 -9.94 6.82
N ASN A 15 5.34 -10.64 7.40
CA ASN A 15 5.89 -11.84 6.80
C ASN A 15 4.92 -13.01 7.01
N LYS A 16 4.23 -13.46 5.95
CA LYS A 16 3.29 -14.59 6.01
C LYS A 16 3.95 -15.90 6.48
N ASN A 17 5.26 -16.04 6.30
CA ASN A 17 6.04 -17.21 6.72
C ASN A 17 6.65 -17.07 8.12
N GLU A 18 6.26 -16.06 8.90
CA GLU A 18 6.68 -15.89 10.30
C GLU A 18 6.15 -17.05 11.16
N THR A 19 7.01 -17.61 12.01
CA THR A 19 6.68 -18.79 12.84
C THR A 19 6.96 -18.57 14.33
N LEU A 20 7.69 -17.52 14.69
CA LEU A 20 8.10 -17.23 16.06
C LEU A 20 7.19 -16.20 16.73
N ILE A 21 6.74 -15.18 15.98
CA ILE A 21 5.88 -14.11 16.50
C ILE A 21 4.45 -14.32 16.01
N THR A 22 3.52 -14.54 16.93
CA THR A 22 2.10 -14.65 16.57
C THR A 22 1.45 -13.27 16.42
N PRO A 23 0.36 -13.16 15.63
CA PRO A 23 -0.42 -11.92 15.55
C PRO A 23 -0.90 -11.39 16.91
N GLU A 24 -1.19 -12.28 17.86
CA GLU A 24 -1.57 -11.91 19.22
C GLU A 24 -0.40 -11.28 19.98
N GLN A 25 0.79 -11.89 19.94
CA GLN A 25 1.99 -11.33 20.58
C GLN A 25 2.35 -9.96 20.00
N PHE A 26 2.27 -9.81 18.68
CA PHE A 26 2.45 -8.51 18.03
C PHE A 26 1.40 -7.49 18.50
N ALA A 27 0.13 -7.90 18.55
CA ALA A 27 -0.96 -7.02 18.96
C ALA A 27 -0.86 -6.62 20.45
N GLU A 28 -0.38 -7.50 21.32
CA GLU A 28 -0.11 -7.19 22.73
C GLU A 28 0.93 -6.08 22.87
N VAL A 29 2.07 -6.22 22.19
CA VAL A 29 3.14 -5.20 22.19
C VAL A 29 2.62 -3.89 21.59
N LEU A 30 1.88 -3.94 20.48
CA LEU A 30 1.31 -2.75 19.86
C LEU A 30 0.30 -2.04 20.77
N CYS A 31 -0.49 -2.79 21.54
CA CYS A 31 -1.43 -2.19 22.49
C CYS A 31 -0.69 -1.55 23.68
N ASP A 32 0.39 -2.17 24.16
CA ASP A 32 1.24 -1.64 25.23
C ASP A 32 1.92 -0.35 24.78
N ASP A 33 2.54 -0.33 23.59
CA ASP A 33 3.24 0.83 23.03
C ASP A 33 2.33 2.05 22.81
N LEU A 34 1.04 1.80 22.51
CA LEU A 34 0.06 2.84 22.17
C LEU A 34 -0.95 3.13 23.28
N ASP A 35 -0.76 2.57 24.48
CA ASP A 35 -1.67 2.69 25.63
C ASP A 35 -3.15 2.33 25.29
N LEU A 36 -3.35 1.30 24.45
CA LEU A 36 -4.68 0.82 24.04
C LEU A 36 -5.21 -0.24 24.99
N ASN A 37 -6.54 -0.42 25.03
CA ASN A 37 -7.16 -1.47 25.84
C ASN A 37 -6.88 -2.88 25.23
N PRO A 38 -5.99 -3.70 25.84
CA PRO A 38 -5.57 -4.95 25.24
C PRO A 38 -6.71 -5.98 25.16
N LEU A 39 -7.68 -5.93 26.08
CA LEU A 39 -8.82 -6.85 26.10
C LEU A 39 -9.69 -6.74 24.85
N LEU A 40 -9.75 -5.55 24.27
CA LEU A 40 -10.58 -5.27 23.10
C LEU A 40 -9.78 -5.25 21.80
N PHE A 41 -8.58 -4.67 21.83
CA PHE A 41 -7.78 -4.47 20.63
C PHE A 41 -6.98 -5.71 20.22
N VAL A 42 -6.41 -6.48 21.16
CA VAL A 42 -5.58 -7.66 20.82
C VAL A 42 -6.35 -8.66 19.95
N PRO A 43 -7.58 -9.10 20.31
CA PRO A 43 -8.34 -10.04 19.49
C PRO A 43 -8.68 -9.45 18.11
N ALA A 44 -9.04 -8.17 18.06
CA ALA A 44 -9.42 -7.49 16.82
C ALA A 44 -8.24 -7.32 15.85
N ILE A 45 -7.07 -6.94 16.36
CA ILE A 45 -5.83 -6.80 15.57
C ILE A 45 -5.38 -8.15 15.07
N ALA A 46 -5.28 -9.15 15.95
CA ALA A 46 -4.84 -10.49 15.58
C ALA A 46 -5.75 -11.11 14.51
N GLN A 47 -7.07 -10.98 14.68
CA GLN A 47 -8.04 -11.41 13.67
C GLN A 47 -7.86 -10.67 12.35
N SER A 48 -7.65 -9.35 12.39
CA SER A 48 -7.45 -8.54 11.18
C SER A 48 -6.17 -8.90 10.43
N ILE A 49 -5.08 -9.23 11.13
CA ILE A 49 -3.83 -9.70 10.53
C ILE A 49 -4.09 -11.05 9.85
N ARG A 50 -4.63 -12.04 10.57
CA ARG A 50 -4.91 -13.38 10.04
C ARG A 50 -5.80 -13.35 8.80
N GLN A 51 -6.90 -12.59 8.85
CA GLN A 51 -7.80 -12.43 7.70
C GLN A 51 -7.09 -11.87 6.47
N GLN A 52 -6.20 -10.88 6.64
CA GLN A 52 -5.47 -10.28 5.53
C GLN A 52 -4.35 -11.20 5.00
N THR A 53 -3.67 -11.94 5.87
CA THR A 53 -2.64 -12.92 5.44
C THR A 53 -3.24 -14.11 4.71
N ASP A 54 -4.42 -14.57 5.14
CA ASP A 54 -5.15 -15.67 4.51
C ASP A 54 -5.72 -15.25 3.15
N ALA A 55 -6.20 -14.00 3.05
CA ALA A 55 -6.66 -13.42 1.79
C ALA A 55 -5.52 -13.07 0.80
N PHE A 56 -4.27 -13.05 1.25
CA PHE A 56 -3.12 -12.77 0.38
C PHE A 56 -2.85 -13.98 -0.54
N PRO A 57 -2.80 -13.77 -1.87
CA PRO A 57 -2.71 -14.86 -2.85
C PRO A 57 -1.48 -15.74 -2.60
N ALA A 58 -1.65 -17.05 -2.77
CA ALA A 58 -0.60 -18.04 -2.56
C ALA A 58 0.29 -18.28 -3.79
N GLU A 59 -0.18 -17.90 -4.98
CA GLU A 59 0.51 -18.15 -6.25
C GLU A 59 0.74 -16.85 -7.03
N ASN A 60 1.97 -16.65 -7.50
CA ASN A 60 2.26 -15.68 -8.55
C ASN A 60 1.85 -16.31 -9.89
N LEU A 61 0.64 -16.01 -10.36
CA LEU A 61 0.13 -16.49 -11.66
C LEU A 61 0.89 -15.96 -12.89
N LEU A 62 1.99 -15.24 -12.67
CA LEU A 62 2.62 -14.33 -13.62
C LEU A 62 4.11 -14.61 -13.85
N ASP A 63 4.69 -15.62 -13.19
CA ASP A 63 6.15 -15.87 -13.14
C ASP A 63 6.82 -16.16 -14.51
N GLU A 64 6.04 -16.40 -15.58
CA GLU A 64 6.56 -16.75 -16.92
C GLU A 64 6.43 -15.64 -17.98
N VAL A 65 5.89 -14.47 -17.63
CA VAL A 65 5.62 -13.39 -18.61
C VAL A 65 6.55 -12.20 -18.35
N HIS A 66 7.22 -11.75 -19.41
CA HIS A 66 8.08 -10.57 -19.38
C HIS A 66 7.30 -9.28 -19.64
N ASP A 67 7.81 -8.15 -19.13
CA ASP A 67 7.22 -6.80 -19.23
C ASP A 67 5.78 -6.73 -18.70
N GLN A 68 5.66 -6.82 -17.37
CA GLN A 68 4.38 -6.70 -16.67
C GLN A 68 4.27 -5.38 -15.94
N ARG A 69 4.56 -4.30 -16.66
CA ARG A 69 4.52 -2.96 -16.07
C ARG A 69 3.10 -2.52 -15.79
N VAL A 70 2.92 -1.99 -14.58
CA VAL A 70 1.69 -1.35 -14.11
C VAL A 70 1.99 0.03 -13.55
N VAL A 71 0.98 0.90 -13.52
CA VAL A 71 1.13 2.22 -12.91
C VAL A 71 0.73 2.16 -11.44
N ILE A 72 1.68 2.42 -10.56
CA ILE A 72 1.46 2.55 -9.12
C ILE A 72 1.25 4.03 -8.81
N LYS A 73 0.17 4.36 -8.11
CA LYS A 73 -0.15 5.73 -7.71
C LYS A 73 -0.04 5.88 -6.20
N LEU A 74 0.86 6.73 -5.74
CA LEU A 74 1.03 7.05 -4.33
C LEU A 74 0.13 8.23 -3.97
N ASN A 75 -0.60 8.08 -2.87
CA ASN A 75 -1.39 9.14 -2.27
C ASN A 75 -1.35 8.93 -0.75
N ILE A 76 -0.33 9.49 -0.13
CA ILE A 76 0.10 9.16 1.24
C ILE A 76 0.02 10.42 2.09
N HIS A 77 -0.50 10.24 3.30
CA HIS A 77 -0.80 11.32 4.23
C HIS A 77 -0.19 10.98 5.57
N VAL A 78 0.73 11.82 6.03
CA VAL A 78 1.50 11.64 7.26
C VAL A 78 1.61 12.98 7.95
N GLY A 79 1.11 13.06 9.18
CA GLY A 79 0.90 14.34 9.87
C GLY A 79 0.08 15.31 9.00
N ASN A 80 0.66 16.45 8.67
CA ASN A 80 0.08 17.47 7.80
C ASN A 80 0.67 17.48 6.37
N THR A 81 1.48 16.48 6.02
CA THR A 81 2.15 16.41 4.71
C THR A 81 1.50 15.36 3.83
N SER A 82 1.17 15.74 2.60
CA SER A 82 0.60 14.87 1.56
C SER A 82 1.63 14.65 0.46
N LEU A 83 1.90 13.38 0.16
CA LEU A 83 2.71 12.93 -0.97
C LEU A 83 1.78 12.35 -2.04
N VAL A 84 1.85 12.90 -3.25
CA VAL A 84 1.20 12.36 -4.44
C VAL A 84 2.25 12.09 -5.50
N ASP A 85 2.28 10.87 -6.02
CA ASP A 85 3.23 10.47 -7.05
C ASP A 85 2.65 9.35 -7.93
N GLN A 86 3.23 9.11 -9.09
CA GLN A 86 2.93 7.95 -9.92
C GLN A 86 4.18 7.42 -10.60
N ILE A 87 4.33 6.09 -10.62
CA ILE A 87 5.49 5.38 -11.15
C ILE A 87 5.07 4.16 -11.94
N GLU A 88 5.85 3.80 -12.97
CA GLU A 88 5.73 2.51 -13.65
C GLU A 88 6.51 1.47 -12.85
N TRP A 89 5.89 0.34 -12.58
CA TRP A 89 6.49 -0.74 -11.80
C TRP A 89 6.34 -2.06 -12.55
N ASP A 90 7.47 -2.71 -12.85
CA ASP A 90 7.45 -4.04 -13.43
C ASP A 90 7.26 -5.10 -12.35
N MET A 91 6.17 -5.85 -12.43
CA MET A 91 5.84 -6.93 -11.49
C MET A 91 6.64 -8.21 -11.74
N SER A 92 7.20 -8.36 -12.95
CA SER A 92 7.96 -9.56 -13.35
C SER A 92 9.42 -9.53 -12.89
N GLU A 93 9.96 -8.34 -12.60
CA GLU A 93 11.34 -8.15 -12.17
C GLU A 93 11.49 -8.48 -10.67
N LYS A 94 12.29 -9.51 -10.38
CA LYS A 94 12.45 -10.07 -9.02
C LYS A 94 13.30 -9.20 -8.11
N GLU A 95 14.17 -8.37 -8.68
CA GLU A 95 15.02 -7.45 -7.91
C GLU A 95 14.26 -6.18 -7.47
N ASN A 96 13.05 -5.95 -8.01
CA ASN A 96 12.22 -4.81 -7.62
C ASN A 96 11.71 -4.99 -6.17
N SER A 97 12.13 -4.09 -5.27
CA SER A 97 11.72 -4.09 -3.86
C SER A 97 11.05 -2.77 -3.50
N ALA A 98 9.80 -2.86 -3.03
CA ALA A 98 9.01 -1.72 -2.56
C ALA A 98 9.71 -0.98 -1.41
N GLU A 99 10.36 -1.71 -0.51
CA GLU A 99 11.10 -1.15 0.63
C GLU A 99 12.34 -0.38 0.18
N LYS A 100 13.16 -0.96 -0.72
CA LYS A 100 14.34 -0.26 -1.24
C LYS A 100 13.95 1.03 -1.97
N PHE A 101 12.91 0.97 -2.78
CA PHE A 101 12.36 2.14 -3.45
C PHE A 101 11.85 3.19 -2.46
N ALA A 102 11.04 2.79 -1.48
CA ALA A 102 10.49 3.71 -0.47
C ALA A 102 11.58 4.44 0.32
N VAL A 103 12.62 3.72 0.75
CA VAL A 103 13.77 4.32 1.44
C VAL A 103 14.47 5.34 0.53
N ARG A 104 14.68 5.00 -0.74
CA ARG A 104 15.35 5.90 -1.68
C ARG A 104 14.52 7.16 -1.95
N LEU A 105 13.24 7.01 -2.24
CA LEU A 105 12.31 8.11 -2.49
C LEU A 105 12.24 9.05 -1.28
N CYS A 106 12.09 8.51 -0.07
CA CYS A 106 12.11 9.32 1.15
C CYS A 106 13.45 10.03 1.35
N THR A 107 14.57 9.37 1.08
CA THR A 107 15.90 9.99 1.19
C THR A 107 16.06 11.17 0.23
N GLU A 108 15.58 11.04 -1.01
CA GLU A 108 15.67 12.09 -2.03
C GLU A 108 14.73 13.27 -1.74
N LEU A 109 13.55 12.99 -1.18
CA LEU A 109 12.56 14.02 -0.83
C LEU A 109 12.78 14.62 0.57
N GLY A 110 13.73 14.12 1.35
CA GLY A 110 13.94 14.56 2.73
C GLY A 110 12.80 14.17 3.68
N LEU A 111 12.08 13.08 3.37
CA LEU A 111 11.00 12.54 4.19
C LEU A 111 11.56 11.47 5.15
N GLY A 112 10.93 11.34 6.33
CA GLY A 112 11.30 10.37 7.34
C GLY A 112 10.10 9.77 8.06
N GLY A 113 10.37 8.96 9.08
CA GLY A 113 9.34 8.33 9.91
C GLY A 113 8.46 7.36 9.11
N GLU A 114 7.16 7.46 9.32
CA GLU A 114 6.13 6.56 8.77
C GLU A 114 5.93 6.68 7.24
N PHE A 115 6.53 7.66 6.56
CA PHE A 115 6.47 7.74 5.10
C PHE A 115 7.07 6.51 4.43
N VAL A 116 8.22 6.03 4.91
CA VAL A 116 8.91 4.88 4.30
C VAL A 116 8.02 3.64 4.35
N THR A 117 7.42 3.37 5.50
CA THR A 117 6.55 2.21 5.70
C THR A 117 5.23 2.36 4.93
N ALA A 118 4.64 3.56 4.94
CA ALA A 118 3.41 3.85 4.21
C ALA A 118 3.58 3.71 2.68
N ILE A 119 4.70 4.17 2.12
CA ILE A 119 5.02 4.00 0.69
C ILE A 119 5.16 2.52 0.35
N ALA A 120 5.98 1.78 1.10
CA ALA A 120 6.18 0.36 0.85
C ALA A 120 4.86 -0.43 0.95
N TYR A 121 4.04 -0.14 1.97
CA TYR A 121 2.71 -0.72 2.14
C TYR A 121 1.79 -0.40 0.95
N SER A 122 1.74 0.85 0.51
CA SER A 122 0.91 1.30 -0.61
C SER A 122 1.28 0.61 -1.92
N ILE A 123 2.59 0.50 -2.21
CA ILE A 123 3.10 -0.20 -3.39
C ILE A 123 2.68 -1.67 -3.32
N ARG A 124 2.97 -2.38 -2.22
CA ARG A 124 2.61 -3.80 -2.06
C ARG A 124 1.12 -4.07 -2.18
N GLY A 125 0.29 -3.20 -1.61
CA GLY A 125 -1.17 -3.30 -1.70
C GLY A 125 -1.66 -3.19 -3.16
N GLN A 126 -1.10 -2.25 -3.93
CA GLN A 126 -1.41 -2.11 -5.35
C GLN A 126 -0.85 -3.27 -6.18
N LEU A 127 0.35 -3.76 -5.89
CA LEU A 127 0.90 -4.94 -6.58
C LEU A 127 0.03 -6.19 -6.36
N SER A 128 -0.40 -6.46 -5.13
CA SER A 128 -1.33 -7.56 -4.84
C SER A 128 -2.68 -7.42 -5.55
N TRP A 129 -3.12 -6.19 -5.79
CA TRP A 129 -4.31 -5.90 -6.60
C TRP A 129 -4.07 -6.19 -8.09
N HIS A 130 -2.96 -5.67 -8.63
CA HIS A 130 -2.59 -5.88 -10.02
C HIS A 130 -2.35 -7.36 -10.33
N GLN A 131 -1.64 -8.11 -9.48
CA GLN A 131 -1.42 -9.55 -9.68
C GLN A 131 -2.71 -10.35 -9.89
N ARG A 132 -3.81 -9.97 -9.23
CA ARG A 132 -5.13 -10.64 -9.39
C ARG A 132 -5.91 -10.19 -10.62
N THR A 133 -5.69 -8.95 -11.06
CA THR A 133 -6.50 -8.31 -12.11
C THR A 133 -5.78 -8.22 -13.45
N TYR A 134 -4.47 -8.42 -13.48
CA TYR A 134 -3.62 -8.23 -14.65
C TYR A 134 -4.01 -9.15 -15.81
N ALA A 135 -4.29 -10.42 -15.53
CA ALA A 135 -4.74 -11.38 -16.54
C ALA A 135 -6.09 -11.00 -17.20
N PHE A 136 -6.87 -10.14 -16.54
CA PHE A 136 -8.15 -9.63 -17.03
C PHE A 136 -8.05 -8.18 -17.51
N SER A 137 -6.85 -7.59 -17.52
CA SER A 137 -6.63 -6.22 -17.97
C SER A 137 -6.64 -6.18 -19.50
N GLU A 138 -7.55 -5.40 -20.07
CA GLU A 138 -7.72 -5.29 -21.52
C GLU A 138 -6.62 -4.43 -22.19
N ALA A 139 -5.76 -3.76 -21.43
CA ALA A 139 -4.74 -2.86 -21.96
C ALA A 139 -3.47 -2.82 -21.08
N PRO A 140 -2.50 -3.74 -21.31
CA PRO A 140 -1.16 -3.60 -20.72
C PRO A 140 -0.48 -2.32 -21.22
N LEU A 141 0.52 -1.84 -20.47
CA LEU A 141 1.32 -0.69 -20.91
C LEU A 141 2.07 -1.01 -22.21
N PRO A 142 2.19 -0.04 -23.13
CA PRO A 142 2.95 -0.25 -24.37
C PRO A 142 4.44 -0.45 -24.05
N VAL A 143 5.14 -1.18 -24.92
CA VAL A 143 6.59 -1.38 -24.83
C VAL A 143 7.30 -0.04 -24.87
N VAL A 144 8.33 0.14 -24.05
CA VAL A 144 9.15 1.36 -24.04
C VAL A 144 10.00 1.41 -25.32
N GLU A 145 9.54 2.13 -26.33
CA GLU A 145 10.31 2.37 -27.56
C GLU A 145 11.35 3.49 -27.38
N ALA A 146 11.05 4.47 -26.53
CA ALA A 146 11.93 5.61 -26.25
C ALA A 146 12.18 5.74 -24.74
N PRO A 147 13.45 5.88 -24.30
CA PRO A 147 13.79 5.93 -22.87
C PRO A 147 13.37 7.23 -22.18
N PHE A 148 13.00 8.26 -22.94
CA PHE A 148 12.58 9.55 -22.41
C PHE A 148 11.08 9.73 -22.54
N ARG A 149 10.42 9.97 -21.41
CA ARG A 149 9.03 10.43 -21.39
C ARG A 149 8.94 11.83 -22.01
N SER A 150 7.81 12.13 -22.65
CA SER A 150 7.58 13.46 -23.22
C SER A 150 7.58 14.55 -22.13
N HIS A 151 8.04 15.75 -22.45
CA HIS A 151 8.06 16.88 -21.51
C HIS A 151 6.65 17.26 -21.02
N SER A 152 5.61 17.04 -21.83
CA SER A 152 4.22 17.30 -21.43
C SER A 152 3.71 16.34 -20.37
N GLU A 153 4.27 15.14 -20.30
CA GLU A 153 3.87 14.12 -19.34
C GLU A 153 4.78 14.11 -18.11
N SER A 154 6.06 14.46 -18.26
CA SER A 154 7.06 14.36 -17.18
C SER A 154 6.61 15.01 -15.87
N ASP A 155 5.96 16.17 -15.94
CA ASP A 155 5.51 16.91 -14.77
C ASP A 155 4.47 16.11 -13.96
N GLN A 156 3.61 15.34 -14.63
CA GLN A 156 2.58 14.50 -14.00
C GLN A 156 3.14 13.24 -13.35
N TRP A 157 4.38 12.85 -13.68
CA TRP A 157 5.09 11.69 -13.12
C TRP A 157 6.17 12.10 -12.12
N SER A 158 6.13 13.35 -11.65
CA SER A 158 6.99 13.83 -10.59
C SER A 158 6.29 13.74 -9.23
N PRO A 159 7.02 13.44 -8.16
CA PRO A 159 6.45 13.47 -6.82
C PRO A 159 6.08 14.90 -6.44
N PHE A 160 4.87 15.07 -5.94
CA PHE A 160 4.33 16.32 -5.43
C PHE A 160 4.11 16.23 -3.92
N LEU A 161 4.70 17.17 -3.20
CA LEU A 161 4.55 17.32 -1.76
C LEU A 161 3.83 18.62 -1.44
N GLU A 162 2.82 18.53 -0.58
CA GLU A 162 2.13 19.69 -0.05
C GLU A 162 1.87 19.56 1.44
N THR A 163 1.88 20.71 2.13
CA THR A 163 1.43 20.81 3.52
C THR A 163 -0.02 21.24 3.52
N LEU A 164 -0.86 20.51 4.24
CA LEU A 164 -2.30 20.71 4.31
C LEU A 164 -2.72 21.10 5.71
N THR A 165 -3.84 21.80 5.81
CA THR A 165 -4.52 22.05 7.08
C THR A 165 -5.21 20.77 7.58
N ASP A 166 -5.51 20.70 8.87
CA ASP A 166 -6.22 19.56 9.47
C ASP A 166 -7.55 19.25 8.77
N ALA A 167 -8.29 20.30 8.37
CA ALA A 167 -9.55 20.16 7.64
C ALA A 167 -9.37 19.59 6.22
N GLU A 168 -8.36 20.05 5.49
CA GLU A 168 -8.02 19.51 4.17
C GLU A 168 -7.53 18.06 4.29
N MET A 169 -6.74 17.79 5.32
CA MET A 169 -6.21 16.46 5.59
C MET A 169 -7.31 15.47 5.93
N GLU A 170 -8.22 15.84 6.83
CA GLU A 170 -9.34 15.00 7.18
C GLU A 170 -10.23 14.72 5.96
N LYS A 171 -10.46 15.73 5.10
CA LYS A 171 -11.19 15.55 3.84
C LYS A 171 -10.49 14.55 2.93
N LYS A 172 -9.17 14.70 2.71
CA LYS A 172 -8.40 13.78 1.86
C LYS A 172 -8.40 12.35 2.38
N ILE A 173 -8.20 12.16 3.69
CA ILE A 173 -8.20 10.83 4.31
C ILE A 173 -9.59 10.18 4.16
N ARG A 174 -10.68 10.92 4.37
CA ARG A 174 -12.05 10.40 4.19
C ARG A 174 -12.32 9.98 2.75
N ASP A 175 -11.90 10.78 1.78
CA ASP A 175 -12.06 10.46 0.35
C ASP A 175 -11.21 9.24 -0.06
N GLN A 176 -9.99 9.13 0.46
CA GLN A 176 -9.11 7.98 0.27
C GLN A 176 -9.73 6.70 0.85
N ASP A 177 -10.21 6.72 2.09
CA ASP A 177 -10.88 5.59 2.74
C ASP A 177 -12.10 5.12 1.94
N ARG A 178 -12.89 6.05 1.41
CA ARG A 178 -14.03 5.73 0.54
C ARG A 178 -13.58 4.99 -0.71
N ASN A 179 -12.50 5.45 -1.36
CA ASN A 179 -11.98 4.81 -2.56
C ASN A 179 -11.37 3.43 -2.27
N THR A 180 -10.59 3.28 -1.19
CA THR A 180 -10.03 2.01 -0.75
C THR A 180 -11.12 0.96 -0.48
N ARG A 181 -12.22 1.36 0.19
CA ARG A 181 -13.38 0.48 0.41
C ARG A 181 -14.05 0.09 -0.91
N ARG A 182 -14.17 1.02 -1.87
CA ARG A 182 -14.72 0.73 -3.21
C ARG A 182 -13.86 -0.29 -3.95
N MET A 183 -12.54 -0.10 -3.98
CA MET A 183 -11.61 -1.00 -4.66
C MET A 183 -11.61 -2.41 -4.03
N ARG A 184 -11.61 -2.51 -2.70
CA ARG A 184 -11.73 -3.81 -1.99
C ARG A 184 -13.04 -4.54 -2.31
N ARG A 185 -14.14 -3.82 -2.55
CA ARG A 185 -15.41 -4.46 -2.97
C ARG A 185 -15.33 -5.02 -4.38
N LEU A 186 -14.75 -4.25 -5.32
CA LEU A 186 -14.53 -4.71 -6.69
C LEU A 186 -13.64 -5.95 -6.73
N ALA A 187 -12.62 -6.01 -5.85
CA ALA A 187 -11.75 -7.16 -5.69
C ALA A 187 -12.47 -8.47 -5.44
N ASN A 188 -13.39 -8.43 -4.49
CA ASN A 188 -14.10 -9.61 -4.04
C ASN A 188 -15.19 -10.04 -5.03
N THR A 189 -15.64 -9.13 -5.92
CA THR A 189 -16.63 -9.45 -6.97
C THR A 189 -16.00 -10.00 -8.24
N THR A 190 -14.76 -9.64 -8.56
CA THR A 190 -14.07 -10.10 -9.78
C THR A 190 -13.58 -11.54 -9.66
N THR A 191 -13.38 -12.07 -8.45
CA THR A 191 -12.94 -13.46 -8.21
C THR A 191 -14.07 -14.51 -8.33
N GLY A 192 -15.22 -14.14 -8.90
CA GLY A 192 -16.44 -14.95 -8.90
C GLY A 192 -17.05 -15.20 -10.27
N TRP A 193 -16.24 -15.42 -11.30
CA TRP A 193 -16.66 -15.91 -12.62
C TRP A 193 -15.60 -16.82 -13.23
#